data_AF-A0A7S3PV89-F1
#
_entry.id   AF-A0A7S3PV89-F1
#
_cell.length_a   1.000
_cell.length_b   1.000
_cell.length_c   1.000
_cell.angle_alpha   90.00
_cell.angle_beta   90.00
_cell.angle_gamma   90.00
#
_symmetry.space_group_name_H-M   'P 1'
#
loop_
_entity.id
_entity.type
_entity.pdbx_description
1 polymer ?
#
loop_
_entity_poly.entity_id
_entity_poly.type
_entity_poly.pdbx_seq_one_letter_code
_entity_poly.pdbx_strand_id
1 'polypeptide(L)'
;SGFRDTSSFLIEVMKAHDEMRTVNMFATDQEAKFKILYVDKVNAPFCDYDCNGIDRLLCCDLQITRNIANKCFPASSVLQTIVIHNDDKYGGAGYSSDNVAIISKNQVGARLAIHELGHSLFEFGDEYTYGPSTAITKPNCDVKGCPKWKDLNDHPTLGKGKLCSISSCKKGEYFSGRNSFMRNMYMHVGVVNERFTCCTFQALTKSTPKYCNKFDFGIGLIEYCKNDYQGYGGRSVYGPPTRQLRVNNRESQNTIVNHKAVYNDHVSISLDFDSMDYQISTDHIIETSALFRKHHVMGDFTNHTEAASQGLRNLHCVRVLFESGNTKELLFADSMPVLVPPLDPYGNSTKILEDADAEISIVYTQRRHLQIAVDTSEGGVRSVAMEHVRIQ
;
A
#
# COMPACT_ATOMS: atom_id res chain seq x y z
N SER A 1 11.07 -8.30 -10.91
CA SER A 1 11.41 -9.74 -10.95
C SER A 1 12.09 -10.07 -12.27
N GLY A 2 13.29 -10.63 -12.27
CA GLY A 2 13.97 -11.15 -13.46
C GLY A 2 14.69 -10.13 -14.36
N PHE A 3 14.72 -8.86 -13.96
CA PHE A 3 15.53 -7.83 -14.63
C PHE A 3 17.02 -8.03 -14.30
N ARG A 4 17.90 -7.73 -15.26
CA ARG A 4 19.37 -7.87 -15.09
C ARG A 4 20.03 -6.56 -14.65
N ASP A 5 19.37 -5.44 -14.85
CA ASP A 5 19.85 -4.10 -14.56
C ASP A 5 18.66 -3.20 -14.19
N THR A 6 18.94 -2.13 -13.43
CA THR A 6 17.92 -1.20 -12.96
C THR A 6 17.44 -0.24 -14.06
N SER A 7 18.24 0.02 -15.09
CA SER A 7 17.87 0.91 -16.19
C SER A 7 16.72 0.33 -17.02
N SER A 8 16.80 -0.95 -17.39
CA SER A 8 15.72 -1.64 -18.12
C SER A 8 14.46 -1.79 -17.28
N PHE A 9 14.60 -2.01 -15.96
CA PHE A 9 13.48 -1.99 -15.04
C PHE A 9 12.81 -0.60 -14.94
N LEU A 10 13.61 0.46 -14.84
CA LEU A 10 13.10 1.84 -14.75
C LEU A 10 12.26 2.23 -15.96
N ILE A 11 12.65 1.81 -17.17
CA ILE A 11 11.85 2.02 -18.38
C ILE A 11 10.43 1.45 -18.22
N GLU A 12 10.30 0.24 -17.67
CA GLU A 12 8.99 -0.40 -17.46
C GLU A 12 8.20 0.25 -16.33
N VAL A 13 8.87 0.69 -15.26
CA VAL A 13 8.25 1.50 -14.19
C VAL A 13 7.64 2.77 -14.76
N MET A 14 8.36 3.46 -15.65
CA MET A 14 7.89 4.70 -16.25
C MET A 14 6.71 4.49 -17.18
N LYS A 15 6.73 3.45 -18.01
CA LYS A 15 5.57 3.07 -18.84
C LYS A 15 4.32 2.84 -17.99
N ALA A 16 4.45 2.09 -16.89
CA ALA A 16 3.33 1.83 -15.98
C ALA A 16 2.83 3.13 -15.32
N HIS A 17 3.75 3.97 -14.84
CA HIS A 17 3.41 5.25 -14.23
C HIS A 17 2.70 6.21 -15.19
N ASP A 18 3.19 6.34 -16.43
CA ASP A 18 2.59 7.21 -17.45
C ASP A 18 1.19 6.72 -17.83
N GLU A 19 1.02 5.41 -18.00
CA GLU A 19 -0.28 4.82 -18.28
C GLU A 19 -1.26 5.04 -17.12
N MET A 20 -0.83 4.87 -15.87
CA MET A 20 -1.66 5.15 -14.70
C MET A 20 -2.15 6.60 -14.68
N ARG A 21 -1.31 7.58 -15.05
CA ARG A 21 -1.70 8.99 -15.10
C ARG A 21 -2.79 9.32 -16.13
N THR A 22 -3.08 8.41 -17.07
CA THR A 22 -4.16 8.57 -18.04
C THR A 22 -5.56 8.37 -17.45
N VAL A 23 -5.67 7.80 -16.24
CA VAL A 23 -6.95 7.56 -15.57
C VAL A 23 -7.11 8.44 -14.33
N ASN A 24 -8.29 9.07 -14.20
CA ASN A 24 -8.59 10.08 -13.17
C ASN A 24 -8.27 9.64 -11.72
N MET A 25 -8.37 8.34 -11.41
CA MET A 25 -8.09 7.82 -10.08
C MET A 25 -6.60 7.86 -9.69
N PHE A 26 -5.70 8.06 -10.65
CA PHE A 26 -4.25 8.21 -10.43
C PHE A 26 -3.70 9.52 -11.02
N ALA A 27 -4.58 10.43 -11.46
CA ALA A 27 -4.17 11.72 -12.00
C ALA A 27 -3.46 12.57 -10.92
N THR A 28 -2.42 13.28 -11.34
CA THR A 28 -1.50 14.01 -10.43
C THR A 28 -2.03 15.35 -9.94
N ASP A 29 -3.13 15.84 -10.51
CA ASP A 29 -3.76 17.13 -10.23
C ASP A 29 -4.85 17.07 -9.14
N GLN A 30 -4.91 15.96 -8.40
CA GLN A 30 -5.90 15.73 -7.36
C GLN A 30 -5.35 16.09 -5.97
N GLU A 31 -6.19 16.68 -5.12
CA GLU A 31 -5.87 17.00 -3.72
C GLU A 31 -5.60 15.74 -2.89
N ALA A 32 -6.46 14.72 -3.04
CA ALA A 32 -6.21 13.38 -2.53
C ALA A 32 -5.50 12.55 -3.60
N LYS A 33 -4.26 12.13 -3.32
CA LYS A 33 -3.44 11.35 -4.25
C LYS A 33 -2.64 10.27 -3.54
N PHE A 34 -2.38 9.18 -4.25
CA PHE A 34 -1.38 8.20 -3.82
C PHE A 34 0.02 8.74 -4.13
N LYS A 35 0.96 8.46 -3.24
CA LYS A 35 2.38 8.67 -3.53
C LYS A 35 2.86 7.46 -4.32
N ILE A 36 3.36 7.69 -5.53
CA ILE A 36 3.91 6.64 -6.38
C ILE A 36 5.42 6.71 -6.26
N LEU A 37 6.00 5.60 -5.84
CA LEU A 37 7.43 5.45 -5.57
C LEU A 37 7.88 4.15 -6.20
N TYR A 38 9.17 4.05 -6.49
CA TYR A 38 9.76 2.80 -6.95
C TYR A 38 10.97 2.42 -6.12
N VAL A 39 11.21 1.11 -6.09
CA VAL A 39 12.36 0.51 -5.43
C VAL A 39 13.43 0.31 -6.49
N ASP A 40 14.57 1.00 -6.38
CA ASP A 40 15.70 0.87 -7.31
C ASP A 40 16.50 -0.41 -7.05
N LYS A 41 15.81 -1.55 -7.15
CA LYS A 41 16.38 -2.88 -6.89
C LYS A 41 15.77 -3.89 -7.86
N VAL A 42 16.64 -4.68 -8.47
CA VAL A 42 16.26 -5.85 -9.26
C VAL A 42 16.70 -7.12 -8.55
N ASN A 43 15.92 -8.19 -8.74
CA ASN A 43 16.18 -9.50 -8.17
C ASN A 43 16.08 -10.55 -9.27
N ALA A 44 16.73 -11.70 -9.05
CA ALA A 44 16.51 -12.91 -9.85
C ALA A 44 15.00 -13.20 -10.00
N PRO A 45 14.58 -13.91 -11.06
CA PRO A 45 13.16 -14.23 -11.24
C PRO A 45 12.57 -14.91 -10.00
N PHE A 46 11.46 -14.35 -9.52
CA PHE A 46 10.64 -14.89 -8.42
C PHE A 46 9.16 -14.94 -8.82
N CYS A 47 8.89 -14.93 -10.12
CA CYS A 47 7.55 -15.02 -10.67
C CYS A 47 7.52 -16.05 -11.79
N ASP A 48 6.40 -16.75 -11.90
CA ASP A 48 6.19 -17.84 -12.83
C ASP A 48 4.76 -17.80 -13.41
N TYR A 49 4.64 -18.26 -14.65
CA TYR A 49 3.36 -18.42 -15.35
C TYR A 49 2.70 -19.76 -15.02
N ASP A 50 1.49 -19.95 -15.55
CA ASP A 50 0.73 -21.20 -15.45
C ASP A 50 0.32 -21.57 -14.02
N CYS A 51 0.16 -20.55 -13.17
CA CYS A 51 -0.40 -20.79 -11.86
C CYS A 51 -1.79 -21.40 -11.97
N ASN A 52 -2.05 -22.44 -11.17
CA ASN A 52 -3.33 -23.17 -11.16
C ASN A 52 -3.74 -23.71 -12.56
N GLY A 53 -2.79 -23.94 -13.47
CA GLY A 53 -3.05 -24.40 -14.83
C GLY A 53 -3.66 -23.34 -15.74
N ILE A 54 -3.47 -22.05 -15.42
CA ILE A 54 -3.91 -20.92 -16.23
C ILE A 54 -2.68 -20.28 -16.88
N ASP A 55 -2.44 -20.58 -18.16
CA ASP A 55 -1.23 -20.21 -18.93
C ASP A 55 -0.72 -18.77 -18.75
N ARG A 56 -1.63 -17.80 -18.62
CA ARG A 56 -1.33 -16.35 -18.52
C ARG A 56 -1.46 -15.80 -17.10
N LEU A 57 -1.79 -16.65 -16.12
CA LEU A 57 -1.79 -16.26 -14.71
C LEU A 57 -0.35 -16.24 -14.23
N LEU A 58 0.15 -15.02 -14.00
CA LEU A 58 1.51 -14.75 -13.53
C LEU A 58 1.46 -14.54 -12.02
N CYS A 59 2.09 -15.44 -11.26
CA CYS A 59 2.22 -15.28 -9.82
C CYS A 59 3.66 -14.99 -9.47
N CYS A 60 3.85 -14.29 -8.35
CA CYS A 60 5.14 -14.10 -7.75
C CYS A 60 5.12 -14.63 -6.33
N ASP A 61 6.29 -14.90 -5.79
CA ASP A 61 6.45 -15.05 -4.35
C ASP A 61 6.06 -13.74 -3.64
N LEU A 62 4.92 -13.77 -2.95
CA LEU A 62 4.35 -12.61 -2.26
C LEU A 62 5.14 -12.25 -0.99
N GLN A 63 5.88 -13.20 -0.42
CA GLN A 63 6.75 -12.94 0.72
C GLN A 63 7.99 -12.18 0.28
N ILE A 64 8.63 -12.58 -0.82
CA ILE A 64 9.75 -11.85 -1.43
C ILE A 64 9.29 -10.44 -1.84
N THR A 65 8.13 -10.33 -2.50
CA THR A 65 7.55 -9.05 -2.91
C THR A 65 7.41 -8.09 -1.73
N ARG A 66 6.75 -8.54 -0.65
CA ARG A 66 6.54 -7.73 0.56
C ARG A 66 7.85 -7.39 1.25
N ASN A 67 8.78 -8.34 1.33
CA ASN A 67 10.09 -8.09 1.93
C ASN A 67 10.90 -7.05 1.15
N ILE A 68 10.78 -6.97 -0.18
CA ILE A 68 11.44 -5.93 -0.97
C ILE A 68 10.75 -4.58 -0.73
N ALA A 69 9.43 -4.52 -0.88
CA ALA A 69 8.67 -3.28 -0.73
C ALA A 69 8.80 -2.69 0.68
N ASN A 70 8.63 -3.50 1.72
CA ASN A 70 8.66 -3.04 3.12
C ASN A 70 10.03 -2.52 3.56
N LYS A 71 11.14 -2.96 2.94
CA LYS A 71 12.47 -2.44 3.32
C LYS A 71 12.68 -0.98 2.92
N CYS A 72 11.91 -0.49 1.96
CA CYS A 72 11.97 0.89 1.50
C CYS A 72 11.09 1.82 2.33
N PHE A 73 10.20 1.31 3.19
CA PHE A 73 9.20 2.13 3.84
C PHE A 73 9.14 1.85 5.34
N PRO A 74 8.79 2.85 6.17
CA PRO A 74 8.46 2.57 7.57
C PRO A 74 7.44 1.45 7.65
N ALA A 75 7.61 0.53 8.60
CA ALA A 75 6.73 -0.63 8.77
C ALA A 75 5.24 -0.27 8.97
N SER A 76 4.94 0.98 9.36
CA SER A 76 3.58 1.53 9.49
C SER A 76 2.96 2.00 8.18
N SER A 77 3.71 1.98 7.08
CA SER A 77 3.24 2.41 5.77
C SER A 77 2.26 1.39 5.22
N VAL A 78 1.10 1.87 4.76
CA VAL A 78 0.18 1.05 3.97
C VAL A 78 0.68 1.08 2.53
N LEU A 79 1.19 -0.04 2.05
CA LEU A 79 1.76 -0.16 0.72
C LEU A 79 0.80 -0.89 -0.22
N GLN A 80 0.62 -0.30 -1.39
CA GLN A 80 0.12 -0.99 -2.57
C GLN A 80 1.33 -1.21 -3.48
N THR A 81 1.66 -2.46 -3.77
CA THR A 81 2.87 -2.82 -4.51
C THR A 81 2.52 -3.26 -5.93
N ILE A 82 3.29 -2.79 -6.91
CA ILE A 82 3.25 -3.32 -8.28
C ILE A 82 4.56 -4.05 -8.53
N VAL A 83 4.49 -5.31 -8.91
CA VAL A 83 5.63 -6.12 -9.33
C VAL A 83 5.67 -6.20 -10.84
N ILE A 84 6.78 -5.76 -11.43
CA ILE A 84 7.03 -5.93 -12.86
C ILE A 84 7.94 -7.14 -13.07
N HIS A 85 7.51 -8.06 -13.92
CA HIS A 85 8.26 -9.26 -14.31
C HIS A 85 8.86 -9.10 -15.71
N ASN A 86 10.15 -9.40 -15.83
CA ASN A 86 10.94 -9.23 -17.04
C ASN A 86 10.70 -10.35 -18.07
N ASP A 87 9.48 -10.46 -18.57
CA ASP A 87 9.10 -11.35 -19.66
C ASP A 87 8.10 -10.64 -20.60
N ASP A 88 8.24 -10.87 -21.90
CA ASP A 88 7.36 -10.31 -22.94
C ASP A 88 6.06 -11.11 -23.10
N LYS A 89 5.94 -12.31 -22.52
CA LYS A 89 4.67 -13.04 -22.47
C LYS A 89 3.63 -12.22 -21.71
N TYR A 90 2.40 -12.16 -22.21
CA TYR A 90 1.31 -11.49 -21.51
C TYR A 90 0.91 -12.28 -20.26
N GLY A 91 0.94 -11.62 -19.10
CA GLY A 91 0.30 -12.09 -17.88
C GLY A 91 0.36 -11.08 -16.74
N GLY A 92 -0.49 -11.34 -15.75
CA GLY A 92 -0.62 -10.55 -14.54
C GLY A 92 -1.55 -11.20 -13.52
N ALA A 93 -1.61 -10.61 -12.33
CA ALA A 93 -2.51 -11.00 -11.25
C ALA A 93 -2.61 -9.90 -10.18
N GLY A 94 -3.78 -9.79 -9.55
CA GLY A 94 -4.05 -8.84 -8.47
C GLY A 94 -4.50 -9.53 -7.18
N TYR A 95 -3.78 -9.31 -6.09
CA TYR A 95 -3.97 -9.92 -4.79
C TYR A 95 -4.50 -8.89 -3.79
N SER A 96 -5.82 -8.87 -3.62
CA SER A 96 -6.53 -8.05 -2.62
C SER A 96 -6.00 -8.23 -1.20
N SER A 97 -5.78 -9.47 -0.75
CA SER A 97 -5.31 -9.77 0.61
C SER A 97 -3.90 -9.28 0.92
N ASP A 98 -3.11 -9.02 -0.12
CA ASP A 98 -1.68 -8.74 -0.02
C ASP A 98 -1.34 -7.32 -0.48
N ASN A 99 -2.30 -6.58 -1.06
CA ASN A 99 -2.10 -5.29 -1.72
C ASN A 99 -1.00 -5.35 -2.79
N VAL A 100 -1.00 -6.42 -3.60
CA VAL A 100 -0.01 -6.65 -4.65
C VAL A 100 -0.69 -6.79 -6.01
N ALA A 101 -0.24 -5.99 -6.97
CA ALA A 101 -0.49 -6.17 -8.39
C ALA A 101 0.79 -6.72 -9.06
N ILE A 102 0.63 -7.65 -10.00
CA ILE A 102 1.72 -8.29 -10.73
C ILE A 102 1.47 -8.12 -12.22
N ILE A 103 2.48 -7.66 -12.95
CA ILE A 103 2.43 -7.51 -14.41
C ILE A 103 3.71 -8.02 -15.06
N SER A 104 3.58 -8.61 -16.24
CA SER A 104 4.69 -8.77 -17.18
C SER A 104 5.09 -7.44 -17.84
N LYS A 105 6.30 -7.36 -18.41
CA LYS A 105 6.73 -6.22 -19.25
C LYS A 105 6.19 -6.27 -20.69
N ASN A 106 5.20 -7.13 -20.95
CA ASN A 106 4.51 -7.18 -22.23
C ASN A 106 4.06 -5.78 -22.67
N GLN A 107 3.91 -5.56 -23.98
CA GLN A 107 3.48 -4.29 -24.56
C GLN A 107 2.20 -3.68 -23.95
N VAL A 108 1.28 -4.49 -23.39
CA VAL A 108 0.07 -4.00 -22.70
C VAL A 108 0.18 -4.06 -21.16
N GLY A 109 1.34 -4.45 -20.62
CA GLY A 109 1.59 -4.64 -19.19
C GLY A 109 1.33 -3.38 -18.36
N ALA A 110 1.74 -2.21 -18.87
CA ALA A 110 1.44 -0.93 -18.23
C ALA A 110 -0.07 -0.70 -18.06
N ARG A 111 -0.89 -1.05 -19.06
CA ARG A 111 -2.35 -0.96 -18.98
C ARG A 111 -2.93 -2.01 -18.05
N LEU A 112 -2.36 -3.22 -18.09
CA LEU A 112 -2.73 -4.31 -17.19
C LEU A 112 -2.52 -3.92 -15.73
N ALA A 113 -1.51 -3.10 -15.41
CA ALA A 113 -1.27 -2.59 -14.06
C ALA A 113 -2.52 -1.92 -13.45
N ILE A 114 -3.25 -1.13 -14.24
CA ILE A 114 -4.48 -0.48 -13.80
C ILE A 114 -5.54 -1.53 -13.43
N HIS A 115 -5.71 -2.57 -14.26
CA HIS A 115 -6.64 -3.67 -14.02
C HIS A 115 -6.28 -4.43 -12.73
N GLU A 116 -5.02 -4.80 -12.55
CA GLU A 116 -4.57 -5.54 -11.37
C GLU A 116 -4.61 -4.70 -10.07
N LEU A 117 -4.41 -3.38 -10.18
CA LEU A 117 -4.69 -2.43 -9.09
C LEU A 117 -6.20 -2.34 -8.79
N GLY A 118 -7.06 -2.54 -9.79
CA GLY A 118 -8.49 -2.74 -9.60
C GLY A 118 -8.78 -3.80 -8.54
N HIS A 119 -8.14 -4.96 -8.64
CA HIS A 119 -8.27 -6.03 -7.66
C HIS A 119 -7.58 -5.73 -6.33
N SER A 120 -6.30 -5.36 -6.39
CA SER A 120 -5.43 -5.33 -5.21
C SER A 120 -5.56 -4.07 -4.37
N LEU A 121 -5.88 -2.92 -4.99
CA LEU A 121 -6.08 -1.66 -4.30
C LEU A 121 -7.55 -1.35 -4.07
N PHE A 122 -8.42 -1.57 -5.06
CA PHE A 122 -9.83 -1.14 -5.00
C PHE A 122 -10.82 -2.27 -4.72
N GLU A 123 -10.33 -3.48 -4.51
CA GLU A 123 -11.11 -4.66 -4.19
C GLU A 123 -12.08 -5.10 -5.29
N PHE A 124 -11.88 -4.68 -6.54
CA PHE A 124 -12.77 -5.04 -7.64
C PHE A 124 -12.66 -6.52 -7.99
N GLY A 125 -13.75 -7.05 -8.52
CA GLY A 125 -13.81 -8.35 -9.14
C GLY A 125 -13.79 -8.23 -10.66
N ASP A 126 -13.38 -9.30 -11.33
CA ASP A 126 -13.46 -9.38 -12.79
C ASP A 126 -14.91 -9.34 -13.26
N GLU A 127 -15.18 -8.51 -14.25
CA GLU A 127 -16.51 -8.31 -14.82
C GLU A 127 -16.73 -9.06 -16.13
N TYR A 128 -15.68 -9.66 -16.69
CA TYR A 128 -15.79 -10.51 -17.87
C TYR A 128 -16.50 -11.85 -17.56
N THR A 129 -16.92 -12.55 -18.61
CA THR A 129 -17.74 -13.78 -18.52
C THR A 129 -16.94 -15.08 -18.66
N TYR A 130 -15.62 -14.99 -18.82
CA TYR A 130 -14.72 -16.13 -18.90
C TYR A 130 -13.81 -16.20 -17.65
N GLY A 131 -12.93 -17.20 -17.55
CA GLY A 131 -11.96 -17.26 -16.45
C GLY A 131 -12.52 -17.71 -15.09
N PRO A 132 -11.74 -17.52 -14.00
CA PRO A 132 -12.12 -17.94 -12.66
C PRO A 132 -13.36 -17.18 -12.15
N SER A 133 -14.07 -17.79 -11.21
CA SER A 133 -15.33 -17.24 -10.69
C SER A 133 -15.09 -16.07 -9.75
N THR A 134 -15.44 -14.85 -10.17
CA THR A 134 -15.51 -13.68 -9.28
C THR A 134 -16.62 -13.81 -8.23
N ALA A 135 -16.30 -13.61 -6.96
CA ALA A 135 -17.29 -13.67 -5.88
C ALA A 135 -18.28 -12.49 -5.91
N ILE A 136 -19.53 -12.73 -5.50
CA ILE A 136 -20.57 -11.69 -5.34
C ILE A 136 -20.22 -10.66 -4.25
N THR A 137 -19.29 -11.02 -3.36
CA THR A 137 -18.80 -10.14 -2.30
C THR A 137 -18.01 -8.96 -2.84
N LYS A 138 -17.48 -9.05 -4.07
CA LYS A 138 -16.75 -7.96 -4.70
C LYS A 138 -17.67 -6.75 -4.94
N PRO A 139 -17.21 -5.51 -4.72
CA PRO A 139 -18.04 -4.32 -4.67
C PRO A 139 -18.73 -4.01 -6.01
N ASN A 140 -18.07 -4.31 -7.13
CA ASN A 140 -18.55 -4.05 -8.49
C ASN A 140 -19.32 -5.23 -9.13
N CYS A 141 -19.55 -6.31 -8.37
CA CYS A 141 -20.40 -7.43 -8.77
C CYS A 141 -21.64 -7.46 -7.89
N ASP A 142 -22.81 -7.64 -8.48
CA ASP A 142 -24.07 -7.58 -7.75
C ASP A 142 -25.15 -8.50 -8.33
N VAL A 143 -26.27 -8.63 -7.62
CA VAL A 143 -27.44 -9.38 -8.03
C VAL A 143 -28.35 -8.54 -8.93
N LYS A 144 -29.40 -9.17 -9.47
CA LYS A 144 -30.39 -8.51 -10.31
C LYS A 144 -30.96 -7.28 -9.61
N GLY A 145 -30.96 -6.16 -10.33
CA GLY A 145 -31.41 -4.85 -9.82
C GLY A 145 -30.29 -4.02 -9.19
N CYS A 146 -29.08 -4.59 -9.04
CA CYS A 146 -27.88 -3.94 -8.57
C CYS A 146 -28.08 -3.06 -7.32
N PRO A 147 -28.58 -3.63 -6.21
CA PRO A 147 -28.83 -2.90 -4.96
C PRO A 147 -27.63 -2.08 -4.46
N LYS A 148 -26.39 -2.54 -4.63
CA LYS A 148 -25.17 -1.83 -4.21
C LYS A 148 -25.05 -0.45 -4.86
N TRP A 149 -25.57 -0.27 -6.08
CA TRP A 149 -25.56 1.03 -6.76
C TRP A 149 -26.91 1.41 -7.37
N LYS A 150 -27.99 1.05 -6.68
CA LYS A 150 -29.35 1.38 -7.10
C LYS A 150 -29.56 2.89 -7.22
N ASP A 151 -29.08 3.65 -6.24
CA ASP A 151 -29.15 5.11 -6.24
C ASP A 151 -28.46 5.74 -7.46
N LEU A 152 -27.33 5.18 -7.88
CA LEU A 152 -26.61 5.60 -9.08
C LEU A 152 -27.35 5.20 -10.36
N ASN A 153 -27.99 4.02 -10.40
CA ASN A 153 -28.86 3.61 -11.52
C ASN A 153 -30.05 4.55 -11.70
N ASP A 154 -30.61 5.04 -10.59
CA ASP A 154 -31.78 5.93 -10.59
C ASP A 154 -31.39 7.40 -10.85
N HIS A 155 -30.10 7.74 -10.81
CA HIS A 155 -29.63 9.11 -10.98
C HIS A 155 -29.86 9.62 -12.42
N PRO A 156 -30.47 10.81 -12.61
CA PRO A 156 -30.96 11.27 -13.92
C PRO A 156 -29.87 11.52 -14.97
N THR A 157 -28.63 11.79 -14.54
CA THR A 157 -27.47 12.00 -15.43
C THR A 157 -26.50 10.83 -15.42
N LEU A 158 -25.98 10.48 -14.24
CA LEU A 158 -25.01 9.39 -14.05
C LEU A 158 -25.56 7.98 -14.34
N GLY A 159 -26.86 7.75 -14.11
CA GLY A 159 -27.53 6.48 -14.38
C GLY A 159 -27.98 6.29 -15.83
N LYS A 160 -27.76 7.29 -16.71
CA LYS A 160 -28.18 7.23 -18.11
C LYS A 160 -27.58 5.99 -18.78
N GLY A 161 -28.47 5.15 -19.31
CA GLY A 161 -28.10 3.91 -19.99
C GLY A 161 -28.25 2.63 -19.16
N LYS A 162 -28.84 2.67 -17.94
CA LYS A 162 -29.01 1.50 -17.04
C LYS A 162 -27.67 0.82 -16.74
N LEU A 163 -26.97 1.29 -15.70
CA LEU A 163 -25.64 0.80 -15.35
C LEU A 163 -25.61 -0.67 -14.94
N CYS A 164 -26.75 -1.23 -14.49
CA CYS A 164 -26.89 -2.64 -14.15
C CYS A 164 -26.91 -3.54 -15.41
N SER A 165 -25.74 -4.05 -15.79
CA SER A 165 -25.54 -4.93 -16.96
C SER A 165 -25.56 -6.40 -16.55
N ILE A 166 -26.34 -7.23 -17.24
CA ILE A 166 -26.39 -8.68 -17.01
C ILE A 166 -25.17 -9.38 -17.65
N SER A 167 -24.94 -10.64 -17.27
CA SER A 167 -23.88 -11.49 -17.81
C SER A 167 -22.50 -10.92 -17.48
N SER A 168 -22.22 -10.72 -16.19
CA SER A 168 -20.96 -10.16 -15.71
C SER A 168 -20.57 -10.78 -14.38
N CYS A 169 -19.28 -10.92 -14.10
CA CYS A 169 -18.76 -11.64 -12.93
C CYS A 169 -19.22 -13.11 -12.86
N LYS A 170 -18.48 -13.99 -12.18
CA LYS A 170 -18.82 -15.42 -12.02
C LYS A 170 -19.32 -16.07 -13.33
N LYS A 171 -18.55 -15.94 -14.40
CA LYS A 171 -18.90 -16.50 -15.72
C LYS A 171 -20.28 -16.07 -16.26
N GLY A 172 -20.75 -14.87 -15.87
CA GLY A 172 -22.01 -14.29 -16.34
C GLY A 172 -23.22 -14.51 -15.42
N GLU A 173 -23.04 -15.01 -14.20
CA GLU A 173 -24.16 -15.21 -13.26
C GLU A 173 -24.64 -13.93 -12.58
N TYR A 174 -23.83 -12.86 -12.57
CA TYR A 174 -24.12 -11.63 -11.84
C TYR A 174 -24.23 -10.41 -12.76
N PHE A 175 -24.33 -9.25 -12.12
CA PHE A 175 -24.46 -7.95 -12.73
C PHE A 175 -23.29 -7.06 -12.37
N SER A 176 -22.86 -6.22 -13.30
CA SER A 176 -21.82 -5.21 -13.06
C SER A 176 -22.21 -3.88 -13.69
N GLY A 177 -21.38 -2.86 -13.47
CA GLY A 177 -21.47 -1.60 -14.21
C GLY A 177 -21.31 -1.81 -15.72
N ARG A 178 -21.82 -0.86 -16.52
CA ARG A 178 -21.50 -0.80 -17.94
C ARG A 178 -20.10 -0.21 -18.15
N ASN A 179 -19.43 -0.67 -19.21
CA ASN A 179 -18.18 -0.12 -19.75
C ASN A 179 -17.12 0.09 -18.67
N SER A 180 -16.53 -1.02 -18.23
CA SER A 180 -15.56 -1.06 -17.14
C SER A 180 -14.26 -1.72 -17.58
N PHE A 181 -13.14 -1.14 -17.16
CA PHE A 181 -11.81 -1.70 -17.34
C PHE A 181 -11.61 -3.07 -16.69
N MET A 182 -12.46 -3.43 -15.70
CA MET A 182 -12.50 -4.77 -15.11
C MET A 182 -13.16 -5.83 -16.02
N ARG A 183 -13.82 -5.39 -17.11
CA ARG A 183 -14.34 -6.26 -18.16
C ARG A 183 -13.39 -6.33 -19.35
N ASN A 184 -12.87 -5.17 -19.75
CA ASN A 184 -11.90 -5.04 -20.85
C ASN A 184 -10.99 -3.87 -20.52
N MET A 185 -9.68 -4.13 -20.39
CA MET A 185 -8.69 -3.14 -19.95
C MET A 185 -8.69 -1.84 -20.77
N TYR A 186 -9.13 -1.83 -22.02
CA TYR A 186 -9.19 -0.64 -22.87
C TYR A 186 -10.44 0.22 -22.65
N MET A 187 -11.38 -0.23 -21.82
CA MET A 187 -12.53 0.56 -21.42
C MET A 187 -12.14 1.59 -20.36
N HIS A 188 -13.02 2.58 -20.19
CA HIS A 188 -12.94 3.54 -19.10
C HIS A 188 -13.16 2.83 -17.75
N VAL A 189 -12.86 3.54 -16.66
CA VAL A 189 -13.03 3.03 -15.30
C VAL A 189 -14.47 2.53 -15.08
N GLY A 190 -15.45 3.26 -15.61
CA GLY A 190 -16.86 2.98 -15.43
C GLY A 190 -17.40 3.64 -14.16
N VAL A 191 -18.58 4.26 -14.25
CA VAL A 191 -19.12 5.14 -13.19
C VAL A 191 -19.32 4.42 -11.86
N VAL A 192 -19.68 3.12 -11.89
CA VAL A 192 -19.81 2.28 -10.69
C VAL A 192 -18.45 2.13 -9.99
N ASN A 193 -17.41 1.76 -10.73
CA ASN A 193 -16.07 1.56 -10.18
C ASN A 193 -15.47 2.88 -9.73
N GLU A 194 -15.65 3.98 -10.47
CA GLU A 194 -15.21 5.31 -10.04
C GLU A 194 -15.82 5.73 -8.69
N ARG A 195 -17.05 5.32 -8.36
CA ARG A 195 -17.60 5.62 -7.03
C ARG A 195 -16.91 4.80 -5.94
N PHE A 196 -16.59 3.55 -6.22
CA PHE A 196 -15.87 2.71 -5.26
C PHE A 196 -14.40 3.13 -5.08
N THR A 197 -13.74 3.66 -6.12
CA THR A 197 -12.40 4.25 -5.93
C THR A 197 -12.47 5.42 -4.96
N CYS A 198 -13.52 6.25 -5.00
CA CYS A 198 -13.74 7.31 -4.02
C CYS A 198 -13.87 6.79 -2.59
N CYS A 199 -14.57 5.66 -2.38
CA CYS A 199 -14.66 5.03 -1.07
C CYS A 199 -13.31 4.49 -0.59
N THR A 200 -12.49 3.90 -1.46
CA THR A 200 -11.11 3.53 -1.14
C THR A 200 -10.28 4.74 -0.71
N PHE A 201 -10.33 5.84 -1.47
CA PHE A 201 -9.64 7.07 -1.11
C PHE A 201 -10.08 7.57 0.27
N GLN A 202 -11.39 7.64 0.53
CA GLN A 202 -11.88 8.05 1.84
C GLN A 202 -11.39 7.12 2.96
N ALA A 203 -11.37 5.81 2.72
CA ALA A 203 -10.95 4.84 3.71
C ALA A 203 -9.46 5.00 4.07
N LEU A 204 -8.61 5.16 3.06
CA LEU A 204 -7.15 5.16 3.18
C LEU A 204 -6.56 6.54 3.52
N THR A 205 -7.11 7.61 2.95
CA THR A 205 -6.53 8.97 3.05
C THR A 205 -7.38 9.95 3.86
N LYS A 206 -8.62 9.57 4.21
CA LYS A 206 -9.64 10.46 4.83
C LYS A 206 -10.06 11.64 3.95
N SER A 207 -9.71 11.60 2.66
CA SER A 207 -10.08 12.59 1.66
C SER A 207 -10.48 11.90 0.36
N THR A 208 -11.08 12.65 -0.57
CA THR A 208 -11.51 12.15 -1.88
C THR A 208 -10.98 13.01 -3.01
N PRO A 209 -10.58 12.42 -4.16
CA PRO A 209 -10.27 13.19 -5.36
C PRO A 209 -11.42 14.07 -5.84
N LYS A 210 -11.12 15.13 -6.60
CA LYS A 210 -12.12 16.11 -7.07
C LYS A 210 -13.19 15.48 -7.96
N TYR A 211 -12.85 14.44 -8.73
CA TYR A 211 -13.83 13.74 -9.57
C TYR A 211 -14.93 13.05 -8.74
N CYS A 212 -14.73 12.85 -7.44
CA CYS A 212 -15.69 12.22 -6.54
C CYS A 212 -16.87 13.12 -6.19
N ASN A 213 -16.77 14.43 -6.39
CA ASN A 213 -17.83 15.40 -6.10
C ASN A 213 -19.13 15.08 -6.84
N LYS A 214 -19.05 14.44 -8.01
CA LYS A 214 -20.24 14.02 -8.77
C LYS A 214 -21.05 12.93 -8.07
N PHE A 215 -20.49 12.24 -7.09
CA PHE A 215 -21.16 11.19 -6.32
C PHE A 215 -21.78 11.70 -5.01
N ASP A 216 -21.70 13.01 -4.74
CA ASP A 216 -22.31 13.61 -3.56
C ASP A 216 -23.78 13.98 -3.82
N PHE A 217 -24.62 12.95 -3.85
CA PHE A 217 -26.07 13.08 -4.02
C PHE A 217 -26.79 12.02 -3.16
N GLY A 218 -28.12 12.15 -3.03
CA GLY A 218 -28.91 11.22 -2.22
C GLY A 218 -28.49 11.28 -0.75
N ILE A 219 -27.98 10.18 -0.21
CA ILE A 219 -27.43 10.13 1.15
C ILE A 219 -26.03 10.75 1.28
N GLY A 220 -25.43 11.17 0.17
CA GLY A 220 -24.06 11.67 0.09
C GLY A 220 -23.03 10.55 -0.04
N LEU A 221 -21.86 10.89 -0.60
CA LEU A 221 -20.82 9.90 -0.91
C LEU A 221 -20.29 9.21 0.37
N ILE A 222 -20.04 9.99 1.43
CA ILE A 222 -19.44 9.48 2.66
C ILE A 222 -20.39 8.51 3.37
N GLU A 223 -21.68 8.82 3.45
CA GLU A 223 -22.67 7.91 4.05
C GLU A 223 -22.85 6.65 3.20
N TYR A 224 -22.80 6.78 1.87
CA TYR A 224 -22.78 5.62 0.99
C TYR A 224 -21.58 4.71 1.26
N CYS A 225 -20.37 5.27 1.40
CA CYS A 225 -19.16 4.47 1.63
C CYS A 225 -19.18 3.71 2.96
N LYS A 226 -19.94 4.15 3.97
CA LYS A 226 -20.11 3.43 5.25
C LYS A 226 -20.74 2.04 5.11
N ASN A 227 -21.36 1.71 3.97
CA ASN A 227 -21.79 0.34 3.70
C ASN A 227 -20.61 -0.64 3.57
N ASP A 228 -19.38 -0.13 3.38
CA ASP A 228 -18.12 -0.89 3.36
C ASP A 228 -18.13 -2.13 2.46
N TYR A 229 -18.61 -1.96 1.23
CA TYR A 229 -18.62 -3.04 0.24
C TYR A 229 -17.22 -3.57 -0.13
N GLN A 230 -16.16 -2.84 0.26
CA GLN A 230 -14.76 -3.16 -0.02
C GLN A 230 -14.05 -3.77 1.20
N GLY A 231 -14.65 -3.73 2.40
CA GLY A 231 -14.13 -4.39 3.59
C GLY A 231 -12.93 -3.69 4.25
N TYR A 232 -12.84 -2.36 4.19
CA TYR A 232 -11.73 -1.59 4.80
C TYR A 232 -11.84 -1.44 6.32
N GLY A 233 -12.90 -1.94 6.96
CA GLY A 233 -12.99 -2.00 8.42
C GLY A 233 -14.25 -1.35 9.01
N GLY A 234 -15.32 -1.28 8.24
CA GLY A 234 -16.65 -0.87 8.67
C GLY A 234 -16.89 0.64 8.72
N ARG A 235 -18.09 1.02 9.18
CA ARG A 235 -18.60 2.41 9.16
C ARG A 235 -17.64 3.44 9.76
N SER A 236 -16.89 3.08 10.81
CA SER A 236 -15.99 3.99 11.53
C SER A 236 -14.76 4.43 10.73
N VAL A 237 -14.45 3.75 9.62
CA VAL A 237 -13.33 4.10 8.75
C VAL A 237 -13.65 5.32 7.87
N TYR A 238 -14.94 5.60 7.65
CA TYR A 238 -15.41 6.63 6.74
C TYR A 238 -15.91 7.86 7.50
N GLY A 239 -15.51 9.04 7.02
CA GLY A 239 -15.81 10.33 7.65
C GLY A 239 -14.57 11.22 7.76
N PRO A 240 -14.76 12.48 8.17
CA PRO A 240 -13.65 13.36 8.47
C PRO A 240 -12.79 12.76 9.61
N PRO A 241 -11.50 13.12 9.70
CA PRO A 241 -10.69 12.71 10.83
C PRO A 241 -11.40 13.12 12.14
N THR A 242 -11.67 12.16 13.01
CA THR A 242 -12.26 12.43 14.33
C THR A 242 -11.34 13.37 15.08
N ARG A 243 -11.82 14.58 15.40
CA ARG A 243 -11.20 15.48 16.36
C ARG A 243 -11.06 14.70 17.66
N GLN A 244 -9.84 14.37 18.10
CA GLN A 244 -9.63 13.65 19.35
C GLN A 244 -10.26 14.45 20.49
N LEU A 245 -11.36 13.93 21.06
CA LEU A 245 -11.84 14.38 22.35
C LEU A 245 -10.80 13.92 23.38
N ARG A 246 -10.28 14.86 24.18
CA ARG A 246 -9.52 14.55 25.39
C ARG A 246 -10.36 13.59 26.25
N VAL A 247 -10.01 12.31 26.27
CA VAL A 247 -10.64 11.34 27.15
C VAL A 247 -9.91 11.39 28.48
N ASN A 248 -10.59 11.92 29.50
CA ASN A 248 -10.17 11.77 30.88
C ASN A 248 -10.37 10.31 31.31
N ASN A 249 -9.34 9.76 31.95
CA ASN A 249 -9.31 8.44 32.58
C ASN A 249 -10.58 8.14 33.40
N ARG A 250 -11.33 7.12 33.00
CA ARG A 250 -11.77 5.97 33.83
C ARG A 250 -12.78 5.11 33.06
N GLU A 251 -12.50 3.81 33.05
CA GLU A 251 -13.43 2.69 32.85
C GLU A 251 -14.17 2.58 31.50
N SER A 252 -13.71 1.64 30.67
CA SER A 252 -14.56 0.53 30.22
C SER A 252 -13.73 -0.53 29.48
N GLN A 253 -13.52 -1.65 30.17
CA GLN A 253 -13.20 -2.92 29.53
C GLN A 253 -14.46 -3.49 28.88
N ASN A 254 -14.26 -4.28 27.82
CA ASN A 254 -15.24 -5.11 27.10
C ASN A 254 -16.11 -4.43 26.03
N THR A 255 -15.51 -4.20 24.86
CA THR A 255 -16.11 -4.67 23.60
C THR A 255 -15.04 -4.77 22.51
N ILE A 256 -14.90 -5.98 21.95
CA ILE A 256 -13.99 -6.29 20.84
C ILE A 256 -14.60 -5.69 19.58
N VAL A 257 -14.14 -4.49 19.23
CA VAL A 257 -14.17 -3.92 17.88
C VAL A 257 -12.72 -3.54 17.61
N ASN A 258 -12.20 -3.75 16.40
CA ASN A 258 -10.80 -3.56 15.99
C ASN A 258 -10.26 -2.15 16.28
N HIS A 259 -10.04 -1.88 17.55
CA HIS A 259 -9.33 -0.75 18.08
C HIS A 259 -7.91 -1.24 18.33
N LYS A 260 -6.99 -0.55 17.68
CA LYS A 260 -5.56 -0.61 17.90
C LYS A 260 -5.31 -0.76 19.40
N ALA A 261 -4.69 -1.86 19.81
CA ALA A 261 -4.15 -1.91 21.16
C ALA A 261 -3.03 -0.87 21.23
N VAL A 262 -3.26 0.13 22.08
CA VAL A 262 -2.24 1.06 22.58
C VAL A 262 -1.51 0.29 23.69
N TYR A 263 -0.19 0.17 23.60
CA TYR A 263 0.61 -0.19 24.76
C TYR A 263 0.77 1.07 25.61
N ASN A 264 0.55 0.96 26.91
CA ASN A 264 0.62 2.10 27.84
C ASN A 264 2.05 2.64 28.00
N ASP A 265 3.06 1.79 27.78
CA ASP A 265 4.46 2.14 28.01
C ASP A 265 5.28 1.80 26.75
N HIS A 266 5.88 2.82 26.15
CA HIS A 266 6.87 2.68 25.09
C HIS A 266 7.95 3.72 25.34
N VAL A 267 9.19 3.35 24.99
CA VAL A 267 10.32 4.27 25.07
C VAL A 267 10.72 4.63 23.64
N SER A 268 10.79 5.93 23.37
CA SER A 268 11.38 6.43 22.13
C SER A 268 12.88 6.54 22.32
N ILE A 269 13.64 5.95 21.41
CA ILE A 269 15.09 6.05 21.39
C ILE A 269 15.48 6.76 20.11
N SER A 270 16.05 7.94 20.24
CA SER A 270 16.67 8.67 19.14
C SER A 270 18.14 8.28 19.08
N LEU A 271 18.54 7.66 17.98
CA LEU A 271 19.91 7.24 17.71
C LEU A 271 20.59 8.29 16.85
N ASP A 272 21.88 8.47 17.01
CA ASP A 272 22.74 9.25 16.12
C ASP A 272 23.93 8.36 15.70
N PHE A 273 23.95 7.89 14.45
CA PHE A 273 25.03 7.02 13.98
C PHE A 273 26.32 7.76 13.61
N ASP A 274 26.34 9.11 13.64
CA ASP A 274 27.56 9.90 13.48
C ASP A 274 28.37 9.91 14.77
N SER A 275 27.70 10.25 15.87
CA SER A 275 28.28 10.29 17.21
C SER A 275 28.28 8.93 17.91
N MET A 276 27.50 7.97 17.40
CA MET A 276 27.16 6.72 18.08
C MET A 276 26.48 6.96 19.43
N ASP A 277 25.83 8.12 19.60
CA ASP A 277 25.08 8.50 20.79
C ASP A 277 23.59 8.16 20.64
N TYR A 278 22.91 8.06 21.78
CA TYR A 278 21.47 7.87 21.82
C TYR A 278 20.82 8.72 22.91
N GLN A 279 19.56 9.06 22.68
CA GLN A 279 18.70 9.71 23.66
C GLN A 279 17.45 8.89 23.87
N ILE A 280 17.22 8.52 25.12
CA ILE A 280 15.98 7.88 25.57
C ILE A 280 15.02 8.98 25.98
N SER A 281 13.88 9.09 25.31
CA SER A 281 12.76 9.93 25.74
C SER A 281 11.64 9.06 26.30
N THR A 282 11.27 9.37 27.55
CA THR A 282 10.09 8.82 28.23
C THR A 282 8.90 9.78 28.17
N ASP A 283 9.08 10.98 27.58
CA ASP A 283 8.03 11.99 27.52
C ASP A 283 6.95 11.60 26.51
N HIS A 284 5.74 11.44 27.03
CA HIS A 284 4.52 11.26 26.25
C HIS A 284 4.24 12.48 25.35
N ILE A 285 3.65 12.17 24.19
CA ILE A 285 3.08 13.06 23.16
C ILE A 285 4.01 13.26 21.94
N ILE A 286 3.96 12.28 21.02
CA ILE A 286 4.05 12.62 19.60
C ILE A 286 2.68 13.22 19.23
N GLU A 287 2.61 14.54 19.10
CA GLU A 287 1.37 15.30 18.82
C GLU A 287 0.86 15.10 17.38
N THR A 288 1.48 14.21 16.61
CA THR A 288 1.15 13.92 15.21
C THR A 288 0.85 12.44 15.03
N SER A 289 -0.34 11.99 15.41
CA SER A 289 -1.07 10.86 14.77
C SER A 289 -0.21 9.65 14.32
N ALA A 290 0.76 9.22 15.12
CA ALA A 290 1.59 8.07 14.80
C ALA A 290 0.94 6.82 15.40
N LEU A 291 0.27 6.08 14.54
CA LEU A 291 -0.30 4.77 14.84
C LEU A 291 0.81 3.74 14.95
N PHE A 292 1.17 3.33 16.16
CA PHE A 292 2.07 2.20 16.38
C PHE A 292 1.28 0.94 16.72
N ARG A 293 1.48 -0.14 15.95
CA ARG A 293 1.24 -1.51 16.42
C ARG A 293 2.10 -2.52 15.67
N LYS A 294 3.12 -3.07 16.36
CA LYS A 294 3.39 -4.52 16.39
C LYS A 294 4.36 -4.85 17.53
N HIS A 295 4.14 -6.01 18.15
CA HIS A 295 5.13 -6.71 18.94
C HIS A 295 6.44 -6.84 18.17
N HIS A 296 7.53 -6.63 18.89
CA HIS A 296 8.91 -6.63 18.45
C HIS A 296 9.27 -5.53 17.44
N VAL A 297 10.04 -4.54 17.91
CA VAL A 297 10.98 -3.80 17.06
C VAL A 297 11.82 -4.82 16.29
N MET A 298 11.80 -4.78 14.97
CA MET A 298 12.71 -5.57 14.15
C MET A 298 13.57 -4.56 13.40
N GLY A 299 14.89 -4.75 13.41
CA GLY A 299 15.73 -4.07 12.42
C GLY A 299 15.37 -4.54 11.01
N ASP A 300 15.99 -3.96 9.99
CA ASP A 300 15.93 -4.36 8.58
C ASP A 300 16.23 -5.85 8.36
N PHE A 301 16.93 -6.50 9.30
CA PHE A 301 17.26 -7.93 9.26
C PHE A 301 17.01 -8.62 10.61
N THR A 302 16.57 -9.88 10.55
CA THR A 302 16.34 -10.72 11.73
C THR A 302 17.62 -11.33 12.29
N ASN A 303 18.66 -11.44 11.46
CA ASN A 303 20.00 -11.90 11.83
C ASN A 303 21.04 -11.53 10.76
N HIS A 304 22.33 -11.69 11.09
CA HIS A 304 23.44 -11.40 10.20
C HIS A 304 23.46 -12.25 8.92
N THR A 305 23.00 -13.50 8.97
CA THR A 305 22.96 -14.40 7.80
C THR A 305 21.97 -13.88 6.75
N GLU A 306 20.82 -13.38 7.20
CA GLU A 306 19.83 -12.74 6.32
C GLU A 306 20.44 -11.51 5.64
N ALA A 307 21.13 -10.64 6.39
CA ALA A 307 21.79 -9.47 5.83
C ALA A 307 22.93 -9.83 4.85
N ALA A 308 23.75 -10.84 5.17
CA ALA A 308 24.81 -11.33 4.29
C ALA A 308 24.26 -11.82 2.94
N SER A 309 23.13 -12.55 2.98
CA SER A 309 22.45 -13.04 1.78
C SER A 309 21.97 -11.91 0.85
N GLN A 310 21.84 -10.69 1.38
CA GLN A 310 21.45 -9.49 0.62
C GLN A 310 22.65 -8.72 0.05
N GLY A 311 23.87 -9.25 0.19
CA GLY A 311 25.09 -8.63 -0.32
C GLY A 311 25.54 -7.39 0.46
N LEU A 312 24.94 -7.13 1.63
CA LEU A 312 25.33 -6.04 2.50
C LEU A 312 26.63 -6.38 3.21
N ARG A 313 27.59 -5.45 3.11
CA ARG A 313 28.90 -5.57 3.76
C ARG A 313 28.95 -4.88 5.10
N ASN A 314 28.08 -3.88 5.31
CA ASN A 314 28.03 -3.05 6.50
C ASN A 314 26.58 -2.95 6.97
N LEU A 315 26.41 -2.95 8.28
CA LEU A 315 25.16 -2.71 8.97
C LEU A 315 25.41 -1.85 10.21
N HIS A 316 24.36 -1.19 10.67
CA HIS A 316 24.26 -0.71 12.04
C HIS A 316 23.53 -1.76 12.89
N CYS A 317 24.19 -2.28 13.92
CA CYS A 317 23.60 -3.17 14.91
C CYS A 317 23.28 -2.34 16.15
N VAL A 318 22.01 -2.34 16.56
CA VAL A 318 21.51 -1.68 17.76
C VAL A 318 21.09 -2.75 18.76
N ARG A 319 21.75 -2.80 19.91
CA ARG A 319 21.40 -3.69 21.02
C ARG A 319 20.70 -2.92 22.12
N VAL A 320 19.50 -3.35 22.47
CA VAL A 320 18.71 -2.77 23.56
C VAL A 320 18.74 -3.73 24.75
N LEU A 321 19.25 -3.27 25.88
CA LEU A 321 19.24 -4.00 27.14
C LEU A 321 18.07 -3.51 27.99
N PHE A 322 17.23 -4.45 28.43
CA PHE A 322 16.08 -4.17 29.29
C PHE A 322 16.43 -4.31 30.77
N GLU A 323 15.64 -3.69 31.65
CA GLU A 323 15.74 -3.84 33.10
C GLU A 323 15.56 -5.28 33.57
N SER A 324 14.83 -6.12 32.82
CA SER A 324 14.74 -7.57 33.07
C SER A 324 16.06 -8.32 32.87
N GLY A 325 17.05 -7.70 32.21
CA GLY A 325 18.30 -8.34 31.79
C GLY A 325 18.25 -8.95 30.39
N ASN A 326 17.08 -8.99 29.74
CA ASN A 326 16.96 -9.42 28.35
C ASN A 326 17.64 -8.42 27.41
N THR A 327 18.21 -8.91 26.31
CA THR A 327 18.82 -8.08 25.28
C THR A 327 18.17 -8.38 23.94
N LYS A 328 17.98 -7.34 23.14
CA LYS A 328 17.43 -7.45 21.79
C LYS A 328 18.31 -6.76 20.78
N GLU A 329 18.61 -7.46 19.69
CA GLU A 329 19.44 -6.98 18.58
C GLU A 329 18.57 -6.54 17.39
N LEU A 330 18.91 -5.39 16.82
CA LEU A 330 18.24 -4.79 15.67
C LEU A 330 19.30 -4.44 14.63
N LEU A 331 19.15 -4.94 13.40
CA LEU A 331 20.13 -4.77 12.33
C LEU A 331 19.60 -3.84 11.26
N PHE A 332 20.28 -2.74 10.94
CA PHE A 332 19.87 -1.74 9.94
C PHE A 332 20.90 -1.63 8.82
N ALA A 333 20.44 -1.46 7.57
CA ALA A 333 21.30 -1.19 6.43
C ALA A 333 21.74 0.29 6.41
N ASP A 334 22.95 0.55 5.90
CA ASP A 334 23.47 1.92 5.77
C ASP A 334 22.65 2.80 4.81
N SER A 335 21.92 2.20 3.86
CA SER A 335 20.91 2.88 3.03
C SER A 335 20.05 1.90 2.22
N MET A 336 18.75 2.20 2.07
CA MET A 336 17.94 1.72 0.95
C MET A 336 17.33 2.93 0.24
N PRO A 337 17.77 3.26 -0.99
CA PRO A 337 17.20 4.40 -1.70
C PRO A 337 15.76 4.11 -2.12
N VAL A 338 14.88 5.07 -1.83
CA VAL A 338 13.51 5.14 -2.36
C VAL A 338 13.46 6.30 -3.33
N LEU A 339 13.05 6.05 -4.55
CA LEU A 339 13.08 7.05 -5.62
C LEU A 339 11.67 7.32 -6.13
N VAL A 340 11.40 8.56 -6.55
CA VAL A 340 10.22 8.90 -7.34
C VAL A 340 10.54 8.62 -8.82
N PRO A 341 9.60 8.03 -9.60
CA PRO A 341 9.80 7.86 -11.03
C PRO A 341 10.13 9.22 -11.69
N PRO A 342 11.14 9.31 -12.56
CA PRO A 342 11.45 10.55 -13.27
C PRO A 342 10.32 10.91 -14.25
N LEU A 343 10.19 12.19 -14.59
CA LEU A 343 9.15 12.68 -15.51
C LEU A 343 9.47 12.42 -16.99
N ASP A 344 10.70 12.02 -17.33
CA ASP A 344 11.17 11.76 -18.70
C ASP A 344 12.04 10.49 -18.75
N PRO A 345 11.74 9.50 -19.62
CA PRO A 345 12.51 8.25 -19.74
C PRO A 345 13.95 8.44 -20.21
N TYR A 346 14.32 9.63 -20.69
CA TYR A 346 15.67 9.99 -21.11
C TYR A 346 16.30 11.08 -20.22
N GLY A 347 15.61 11.52 -19.16
CA GLY A 347 16.01 12.61 -18.29
C GLY A 347 16.91 12.17 -17.12
N ASN A 348 18.06 12.83 -16.97
CA ASN A 348 19.11 12.55 -15.99
C ASN A 348 18.78 12.90 -14.51
N SER A 349 17.51 13.04 -14.12
CA SER A 349 17.15 13.35 -12.74
C SER A 349 16.09 12.41 -12.18
N THR A 350 16.54 11.22 -11.77
CA THR A 350 15.99 10.62 -10.55
C THR A 350 16.11 11.65 -9.44
N LYS A 351 15.01 12.32 -9.13
CA LYS A 351 14.97 13.17 -7.94
C LYS A 351 14.94 12.22 -6.75
N ILE A 352 16.07 12.08 -6.06
CA ILE A 352 16.05 11.66 -4.66
C ILE A 352 15.15 12.69 -3.98
N LEU A 353 14.19 12.25 -3.18
CA LEU A 353 13.40 13.19 -2.37
C LEU A 353 14.37 13.95 -1.46
N GLU A 354 14.80 15.13 -1.88
CA GLU A 354 15.47 16.10 -1.02
C GLU A 354 14.38 16.89 -0.28
N ASP A 355 14.56 16.96 1.03
CA ASP A 355 13.65 17.36 2.11
C ASP A 355 12.87 18.69 1.96
N ALA A 356 13.03 19.43 0.87
CA ALA A 356 12.45 20.76 0.71
C ALA A 356 11.08 20.81 -0.01
N ASP A 357 10.64 19.73 -0.66
CA ASP A 357 9.46 19.78 -1.57
C ASP A 357 8.22 19.00 -1.11
N ALA A 358 8.10 18.63 0.16
CA ALA A 358 6.82 18.11 0.67
C ALA A 358 6.58 18.46 2.14
N GLU A 359 5.35 18.87 2.45
CA GLU A 359 4.72 18.78 3.78
C GLU A 359 4.54 17.30 4.20
N ILE A 360 5.64 16.56 4.20
CA ILE A 360 5.82 15.24 4.77
C ILE A 360 7.04 15.43 5.65
N SER A 361 6.83 15.85 6.89
CA SER A 361 7.85 15.71 7.92
C SER A 361 8.02 14.22 8.25
N ILE A 362 8.65 13.48 7.34
CA ILE A 362 9.45 12.33 7.67
C ILE A 362 10.85 12.78 7.29
N VAL A 363 11.55 13.33 8.29
CA VAL A 363 12.88 13.90 8.20
C VAL A 363 13.84 12.82 7.70
N TYR A 364 14.20 12.87 6.42
CA TYR A 364 15.36 12.16 5.87
C TYR A 364 16.30 13.18 5.19
N THR A 365 16.38 14.41 5.69
CA THR A 365 17.54 15.29 5.44
C THR A 365 18.75 14.65 6.10
N GLN A 366 19.70 14.16 5.29
CA GLN A 366 21.15 14.23 5.51
C GLN A 366 21.73 14.05 6.92
N ARG A 367 21.05 13.42 7.88
CA ARG A 367 21.58 13.15 9.20
C ARG A 367 21.13 11.77 9.66
N ARG A 368 22.13 11.06 10.15
CA ARG A 368 22.14 9.68 10.62
C ARG A 368 21.35 9.51 11.91
N HIS A 369 20.14 10.08 11.99
CA HIS A 369 19.27 9.91 13.15
C HIS A 369 18.16 8.90 12.86
N LEU A 370 18.05 7.88 13.71
CA LEU A 370 16.99 6.88 13.64
C LEU A 370 16.19 6.92 14.94
N GLN A 371 14.88 7.09 14.84
CA GLN A 371 13.99 7.00 16.00
C GLN A 371 13.36 5.60 16.03
N ILE A 372 13.64 4.84 17.10
CA ILE A 372 13.05 3.52 17.32
C ILE A 372 12.13 3.57 18.55
N ALA A 373 10.93 3.01 18.42
CA ALA A 373 10.02 2.82 19.54
C ALA A 373 10.19 1.40 20.07
N VAL A 374 10.56 1.23 21.33
CA VAL A 374 10.80 -0.08 21.94
C VAL A 374 9.65 -0.50 22.86
N ASP A 375 9.20 -1.73 22.67
CA ASP A 375 8.24 -2.43 23.52
C ASP A 375 8.87 -2.71 24.89
N THR A 376 8.34 -2.11 25.95
CA THR A 376 8.81 -2.26 27.33
C THR A 376 8.05 -3.35 28.10
N SER A 377 7.35 -4.26 27.41
CA SER A 377 6.74 -5.44 28.07
C SER A 377 7.77 -6.36 28.75
N GLU A 378 9.06 -6.25 28.37
CA GLU A 378 10.20 -6.90 29.01
C GLU A 378 10.89 -6.02 30.08
N GLY A 379 10.26 -4.93 30.54
CA GLY A 379 10.82 -3.96 31.50
C GLY A 379 11.30 -2.66 30.82
N GLY A 380 11.73 -1.67 31.62
CA GLY A 380 12.27 -0.41 31.10
C GLY A 380 13.51 -0.62 30.24
N VAL A 381 13.84 0.34 29.38
CA VAL A 381 15.11 0.32 28.62
C VAL A 381 16.23 0.76 29.56
N ARG A 382 17.15 -0.15 29.88
CA ARG A 382 18.29 0.11 30.74
C ARG A 382 19.42 0.82 30.00
N SER A 383 19.74 0.36 28.79
CA SER A 383 20.78 0.96 27.96
C SER A 383 20.64 0.55 26.50
N VAL A 384 21.25 1.34 25.62
CA VAL A 384 21.35 1.05 24.19
C VAL A 384 22.82 1.03 23.81
N ALA A 385 23.21 0.09 22.96
CA ALA A 385 24.52 0.06 22.34
C ALA A 385 24.35 0.03 20.83
N MET A 386 25.23 0.74 20.13
CA MET A 386 25.29 0.74 18.68
C MET A 386 26.67 0.31 18.23
N GLU A 387 26.74 -0.51 17.19
CA GLU A 387 27.99 -0.89 16.55
C GLU A 387 27.83 -0.98 15.04
N HIS A 388 28.88 -0.60 14.31
CA HIS A 388 28.99 -0.91 12.90
C HIS A 388 29.45 -2.36 12.75
N VAL A 389 28.62 -3.20 12.15
CA VAL A 389 28.98 -4.59 11.89
C VAL A 389 29.32 -4.77 10.43
N ARG A 390 30.55 -5.21 10.19
CA ARG A 390 30.97 -5.68 8.88
C ARG A 390 30.63 -7.17 8.76
N ILE A 391 29.79 -7.53 7.80
CA ILE A 391 29.47 -8.94 7.53
C ILE A 391 30.45 -9.46 6.46
N GLN A 392 31.03 -10.63 6.72
CA GLN A 392 32.00 -11.29 5.84
C GLN A 392 31.32 -12.06 4.71
#